data_AF-A0A6P0JXH8-F1
#
_entry.id   AF-A0A6P0JXH8-F1
#
_cell.length_a   1.000
_cell.length_b   1.000
_cell.length_c   1.000
_cell.angle_alpha   90.00
_cell.angle_beta   90.00
_cell.angle_gamma   90.00
#
_symmetry.space_group_name_H-M   'P 1'
#
loop_
_entity.id
_entity.type
_entity.pdbx_description
1 polymer ?
#
loop_
_entity_poly.entity_id
_entity_poly.type
_entity_poly.pdbx_seq_one_letter_code
_entity_poly.pdbx_strand_id
1 'polypeptide(L)'
;MTEELLNVTAQPQDVLAKLRENEVFVVNSRRKNGLIIYKAHHAEFAGPGAVVGSIFDTDVTAILPVGDWSIVPPQSAAERQRAYLMRRQWLKLFKNVTEKVDPLQRVQTILNQFENWFDAETVNLLPDRAIAHLVGVLPMTVREVRRKGEW
;
A
#
# COMPACT_ATOMS: atom_id res chain seq x y z
N MET A 1 30.63 -11.02 2.39
CA MET A 1 29.68 -11.00 1.26
C MET A 1 28.59 -10.02 1.65
N THR A 2 28.71 -8.80 1.14
CA THR A 2 28.21 -7.56 1.73
C THR A 2 26.68 -7.44 1.70
N GLU A 3 26.11 -6.92 2.79
CA GLU A 3 24.68 -6.65 3.02
C GLU A 3 24.09 -5.59 2.06
N GLU A 4 24.86 -5.09 1.09
CA GLU A 4 24.48 -4.05 0.13
C GLU A 4 23.71 -4.58 -1.11
N LEU A 5 23.62 -5.89 -1.33
CA LEU A 5 22.98 -6.47 -2.53
C LEU A 5 21.46 -6.72 -2.41
N LEU A 6 20.84 -6.48 -1.24
CA LEU A 6 19.42 -6.77 -1.02
C LEU A 6 18.50 -5.56 -1.13
N ASN A 7 19.04 -4.36 -1.34
CA ASN A 7 18.21 -3.19 -1.58
C ASN A 7 17.96 -3.05 -3.08
N VAL A 8 17.08 -3.89 -3.62
CA VAL A 8 16.61 -3.70 -4.99
C VAL A 8 15.69 -2.48 -4.96
N THR A 9 16.22 -1.29 -5.29
CA THR A 9 15.40 -0.19 -5.83
C THR A 9 14.94 -0.59 -7.22
N ALA A 10 14.08 -1.63 -7.27
CA ALA A 10 13.49 -2.10 -8.50
C ALA A 10 12.62 -0.98 -9.07
N GLN A 11 12.74 -0.73 -10.38
CA GLN A 11 11.83 0.19 -11.03
C GLN A 11 10.40 -0.34 -10.85
N PRO A 12 9.40 0.51 -10.59
CA PRO A 12 8.03 0.04 -10.36
C PRO A 12 7.49 -0.84 -11.51
N GLN A 13 7.92 -0.59 -12.74
CA GLN A 13 7.60 -1.40 -13.91
C GLN A 13 8.09 -2.86 -13.76
N ASP A 14 9.32 -3.04 -13.29
CA ASP A 14 9.94 -4.36 -13.12
C ASP A 14 9.21 -5.13 -12.01
N VAL A 15 8.90 -4.44 -10.90
CA VAL A 15 8.11 -5.02 -9.82
C VAL A 15 6.75 -5.47 -10.36
N LEU A 16 6.05 -4.62 -11.10
CA LEU A 16 4.75 -4.94 -11.69
C LEU A 16 4.79 -6.20 -12.55
N ALA A 17 5.81 -6.36 -13.41
CA ALA A 17 5.98 -7.55 -14.23
C ALA A 17 6.16 -8.80 -13.35
N LYS A 18 7.04 -8.72 -12.35
CA LYS A 18 7.32 -9.84 -11.43
C LYS A 18 6.12 -10.25 -10.58
N LEU A 19 5.31 -9.30 -10.13
CA LEU A 19 4.06 -9.60 -9.40
C LEU A 19 3.10 -10.42 -10.28
N ARG A 20 2.98 -10.08 -11.57
CA ARG A 20 2.16 -10.83 -12.54
C ARG A 20 2.70 -12.23 -12.82
N GLU A 21 3.99 -12.44 -12.64
CA GLU A 21 4.67 -13.73 -12.76
C GLU A 21 4.61 -14.58 -11.48
N ASN A 22 3.80 -14.18 -10.48
CA ASN A 22 3.70 -14.82 -9.16
C ASN A 22 4.97 -14.74 -8.29
N GLU A 23 5.94 -13.87 -8.61
CA GLU A 23 7.06 -13.64 -7.70
C GLU A 23 6.56 -13.05 -6.37
N VAL A 24 7.30 -13.31 -5.29
CA VAL A 24 6.90 -12.93 -3.93
C VAL A 24 7.94 -12.00 -3.34
N PHE A 25 7.49 -10.84 -2.87
CA PHE A 25 8.30 -9.87 -2.15
C PHE A 25 7.67 -9.50 -0.82
N VAL A 26 8.45 -8.85 0.03
CA VAL A 26 8.02 -8.25 1.28
C VAL A 26 8.34 -6.76 1.22
N VAL A 27 7.36 -5.92 1.55
CA VAL A 27 7.58 -4.49 1.76
C VAL A 27 8.50 -4.33 2.97
N ASN A 28 9.60 -3.59 2.80
CA ASN A 28 10.65 -3.50 3.81
C ASN A 28 10.11 -2.96 5.15
N SER A 29 10.14 -3.80 6.19
CA SER A 29 9.58 -3.49 7.51
C SER A 29 10.35 -2.41 8.27
N ARG A 30 11.56 -2.06 7.83
CA ARG A 30 12.44 -1.09 8.50
C ARG A 30 12.28 0.34 8.00
N ARG A 31 11.36 0.57 7.04
CA ARG A 31 11.15 1.87 6.40
C ARG A 31 9.69 2.30 6.53
N LYS A 32 9.46 3.61 6.49
CA LYS A 32 8.13 4.20 6.34
C LYS A 32 7.75 4.14 4.86
N ASN A 33 7.24 2.99 4.43
CA ASN A 33 6.98 2.74 3.03
C ASN A 33 5.74 1.85 2.81
N GLY A 34 5.30 1.76 1.56
CA GLY A 34 4.22 0.88 1.19
C GLY A 34 4.00 0.82 -0.31
N LEU A 35 3.16 -0.13 -0.72
CA LEU A 35 2.69 -0.27 -2.09
C LEU A 35 1.18 -0.13 -2.12
N ILE A 36 0.70 0.78 -2.95
CA ILE A 36 -0.69 0.75 -3.40
C ILE A 36 -0.74 -0.13 -4.65
N ILE A 37 -1.54 -1.19 -4.60
CA ILE A 37 -1.69 -2.20 -5.64
C ILE A 37 -3.07 -2.01 -6.26
N TYR A 38 -3.11 -1.60 -7.53
CA TYR A 38 -4.35 -1.42 -8.27
C TYR A 38 -4.78 -2.75 -8.90
N LYS A 39 -6.04 -3.10 -8.70
CA LYS A 39 -6.73 -4.22 -9.34
C LYS A 39 -7.85 -3.67 -10.24
N ALA A 40 -8.62 -4.54 -10.86
CA ALA A 40 -9.66 -4.13 -11.83
C ALA A 40 -10.69 -3.15 -11.25
N HIS A 41 -11.08 -3.32 -9.97
CA HIS A 41 -12.19 -2.56 -9.38
C HIS A 41 -11.85 -1.82 -8.09
N HIS A 42 -10.69 -2.09 -7.49
CA HIS A 42 -10.28 -1.50 -6.22
C HIS A 42 -8.76 -1.36 -6.15
N ALA A 43 -8.28 -0.68 -5.11
CA ALA A 43 -6.87 -0.72 -4.74
C ALA A 43 -6.70 -1.33 -3.35
N GLU A 44 -5.53 -1.89 -3.11
CA GLU A 44 -5.13 -2.41 -1.80
C GLU A 44 -3.83 -1.74 -1.38
N PHE A 45 -3.60 -1.66 -0.07
CA PHE A 45 -2.34 -1.16 0.47
C PHE A 45 -1.57 -2.28 1.16
N ALA A 46 -0.32 -2.46 0.76
CA ALA A 46 0.65 -3.30 1.43
C ALA A 46 1.66 -2.39 2.15
N GLY A 47 1.52 -2.26 3.47
CA GLY A 47 2.44 -1.47 4.29
C GLY A 47 3.66 -2.27 4.76
N PRO A 48 4.48 -1.70 5.66
CA PRO A 48 5.73 -2.30 6.10
C PRO A 48 5.56 -3.74 6.61
N GLY A 49 6.43 -4.63 6.16
CA GLY A 49 6.41 -6.06 6.49
C GLY A 49 5.33 -6.88 5.77
N ALA A 50 4.46 -6.27 4.98
CA ALA A 50 3.44 -7.00 4.23
C ALA A 50 4.04 -7.71 3.01
N VAL A 51 3.53 -8.90 2.71
CA VAL A 51 3.83 -9.57 1.44
C VAL A 51 3.12 -8.91 0.27
N VAL A 52 3.76 -8.92 -0.89
CA VAL A 52 3.20 -8.58 -2.21
C VAL A 52 3.57 -9.67 -3.22
N GLY A 53 2.68 -9.93 -4.17
CA GLY A 53 2.85 -10.95 -5.19
C GLY A 53 2.13 -12.25 -4.83
N SER A 54 2.72 -13.39 -5.23
CA SER A 54 2.05 -14.70 -5.14
C SER A 54 0.73 -14.70 -5.94
N ILE A 55 -0.13 -15.68 -5.66
CA ILE A 55 -1.47 -15.80 -6.29
C ILE A 55 -2.38 -14.59 -6.03
N PHE A 56 -2.05 -13.73 -5.06
CA PHE A 56 -2.90 -12.63 -4.62
C PHE A 56 -2.84 -11.42 -5.54
N ASP A 57 -1.71 -11.18 -6.20
CA ASP A 57 -1.47 -9.94 -6.95
C ASP A 57 -1.21 -10.20 -8.45
N THR A 58 -1.63 -11.36 -8.98
CA THR A 58 -1.47 -11.68 -10.42
C THR A 58 -2.32 -10.82 -11.35
N ASP A 59 -3.45 -10.32 -10.84
CA ASP A 59 -4.39 -9.44 -11.51
C ASP A 59 -4.03 -7.95 -11.36
N VAL A 60 -2.82 -7.65 -10.86
CA VAL A 60 -2.36 -6.27 -10.68
C VAL A 60 -2.32 -5.52 -12.01
N THR A 61 -2.99 -4.37 -12.07
CA THR A 61 -3.06 -3.53 -13.28
C THR A 61 -1.99 -2.44 -13.24
N ALA A 62 -1.72 -1.91 -12.05
CA ALA A 62 -0.68 -0.91 -11.80
C ALA A 62 -0.25 -0.96 -10.32
N ILE A 63 0.87 -0.33 -10.02
CA ILE A 63 1.33 -0.11 -8.65
C ILE A 63 1.71 1.35 -8.44
N LEU A 64 1.57 1.84 -7.21
CA LEU A 64 2.02 3.15 -6.78
C LEU A 64 2.84 2.99 -5.49
N PRO A 65 4.17 3.17 -5.57
CA PRO A 65 5.03 3.25 -4.40
C PRO A 65 4.66 4.43 -3.49
N VAL A 66 4.79 4.25 -2.18
CA VAL A 66 4.51 5.27 -1.17
C VAL A 66 5.69 5.35 -0.19
N GLY A 67 6.11 6.58 0.15
CA GLY A 67 7.21 6.85 1.08
C GLY A 67 8.57 6.39 0.55
N ASP A 68 9.47 5.98 1.45
CA ASP A 68 10.81 5.45 1.12
C ASP A 68 10.71 3.99 0.65
N TRP A 69 10.11 3.82 -0.54
CA TRP A 69 9.80 2.54 -1.15
C TRP A 69 11.00 1.59 -1.20
N SER A 70 10.79 0.37 -0.69
CA SER A 70 11.77 -0.71 -0.70
C SER A 70 11.04 -2.03 -0.56
N ILE A 71 11.34 -2.97 -1.44
CA ILE A 71 10.90 -4.36 -1.37
C ILE A 71 12.10 -5.29 -1.35
N VAL A 72 11.94 -6.40 -0.65
CA VAL A 72 12.99 -7.41 -0.50
C VAL A 72 12.40 -8.80 -0.71
N PRO A 73 13.17 -9.77 -1.21
CA PRO A 73 12.74 -11.16 -1.19
C PRO A 73 12.62 -11.65 0.27
N PRO A 74 11.65 -12.51 0.60
CA PRO A 74 11.60 -13.12 1.92
C PRO A 74 12.82 -14.02 2.15
N GLN A 75 13.49 -13.90 3.30
CA GLN A 75 14.73 -14.63 3.59
C GLN A 75 14.48 -16.04 4.16
N SER A 76 13.25 -16.32 4.62
CA SER A 76 12.88 -17.63 5.17
C SER A 76 11.39 -17.90 5.08
N ALA A 77 10.99 -19.17 5.22
CA ALA A 77 9.58 -19.56 5.30
C ALA A 77 8.86 -18.90 6.49
N ALA A 78 9.53 -18.76 7.64
CA ALA A 78 8.98 -18.11 8.83
C ALA A 78 8.78 -16.60 8.64
N GLU A 79 9.69 -15.93 7.93
CA GLU A 79 9.50 -14.54 7.52
C GLU A 79 8.36 -14.40 6.52
N ARG A 80 8.31 -15.25 5.51
CA ARG A 80 7.22 -15.27 4.52
C ARG A 80 5.85 -15.43 5.20
N GLN A 81 5.73 -16.34 6.17
CA GLN A 81 4.51 -16.53 6.94
C GLN A 81 4.13 -15.28 7.74
N ARG A 82 5.09 -14.64 8.42
CA ARG A 82 4.86 -13.37 9.11
C ARG A 82 4.40 -12.27 8.15
N ALA A 83 4.98 -12.19 6.96
CA ALA A 83 4.61 -11.20 5.96
C ALA A 83 3.16 -11.37 5.45
N TYR A 84 2.70 -12.62 5.30
CA TYR A 84 1.27 -12.91 5.03
C TYR A 84 0.36 -12.43 6.17
N LEU A 85 0.76 -12.65 7.43
CA LEU A 85 0.00 -12.19 8.59
C LEU A 85 -0.08 -10.66 8.62
N MET A 86 1.02 -9.96 8.31
CA MET A 86 1.05 -8.50 8.19
C MET A 86 0.14 -8.00 7.06
N ARG A 87 0.19 -8.60 5.88
CA ARG A 87 -0.71 -8.26 4.76
C ARG A 87 -2.18 -8.37 5.16
N ARG A 88 -2.55 -9.41 5.90
CA ARG A 88 -3.90 -9.56 6.45
C ARG A 88 -4.27 -8.47 7.45
N GLN A 89 -3.35 -8.01 8.29
CA GLN A 89 -3.60 -6.91 9.22
C GLN A 89 -3.90 -5.60 8.48
N TRP A 90 -3.13 -5.29 7.42
CA TRP A 90 -3.41 -4.15 6.55
C TRP A 90 -4.80 -4.26 5.92
N LEU A 91 -5.15 -5.41 5.34
CA LEU A 91 -6.49 -5.61 4.76
C LEU A 91 -7.61 -5.41 5.80
N LYS A 92 -7.43 -5.88 7.04
CA LYS A 92 -8.40 -5.65 8.13
C LYS A 92 -8.55 -4.17 8.48
N LEU A 93 -7.45 -3.42 8.50
CA LEU A 93 -7.48 -1.98 8.77
C LEU A 93 -8.31 -1.26 7.71
N PHE A 94 -8.03 -1.52 6.42
CA PHE A 94 -8.78 -0.90 5.33
C PHE A 94 -10.24 -1.32 5.31
N LYS A 95 -10.53 -2.59 5.60
CA LYS A 95 -11.91 -3.08 5.78
C LYS A 95 -12.66 -2.24 6.83
N ASN A 96 -12.08 -2.04 8.01
CA ASN A 96 -12.69 -1.25 9.09
C ASN A 96 -12.91 0.23 8.70
N VAL A 97 -12.09 0.76 7.78
CA VAL A 97 -12.34 2.09 7.20
C VAL A 97 -13.50 2.04 6.22
N THR A 98 -13.48 1.11 5.26
CA THR A 98 -14.48 1.01 4.19
C THR A 98 -15.88 0.65 4.69
N GLU A 99 -16.00 0.02 5.86
CA GLU A 99 -17.29 -0.33 6.48
C GLU A 99 -18.00 0.86 7.13
N LYS A 100 -17.36 2.03 7.26
CA LYS A 100 -18.04 3.25 7.72
C LYS A 100 -19.11 3.65 6.72
N VAL A 101 -20.28 4.11 7.17
CA VAL A 101 -21.37 4.48 6.25
C VAL A 101 -21.07 5.79 5.52
N ASP A 102 -20.51 6.78 6.22
CA ASP A 102 -20.23 8.11 5.66
C ASP A 102 -18.95 8.11 4.80
N PRO A 103 -19.05 8.44 3.49
CA PRO A 103 -17.89 8.55 2.59
C PRO A 103 -16.85 9.58 3.03
N LEU A 104 -17.25 10.72 3.60
CA LEU A 104 -16.30 11.74 4.08
C LEU A 104 -15.50 11.20 5.27
N GLN A 105 -16.19 10.54 6.21
CA GLN A 105 -15.54 9.90 7.35
C GLN A 105 -14.56 8.80 6.92
N ARG A 106 -14.84 8.03 5.86
CA ARG A 106 -13.89 7.05 5.31
C ARG A 106 -12.58 7.72 4.89
N VAL A 107 -12.69 8.81 4.14
CA VAL A 107 -11.53 9.57 3.64
C VAL A 107 -10.74 10.19 4.80
N GLN A 108 -11.43 10.88 5.71
CA GLN A 108 -10.77 11.46 6.90
C GLN A 108 -10.03 10.39 7.68
N THR A 109 -10.72 9.28 8.00
CA THR A 109 -10.10 8.20 8.75
C THR A 109 -8.83 7.68 8.07
N ILE A 110 -8.84 7.45 6.75
CA ILE A 110 -7.65 6.91 6.10
C ILE A 110 -6.51 7.92 5.98
N LEU A 111 -6.81 9.21 5.76
CA LEU A 111 -5.77 10.24 5.69
C LEU A 111 -5.08 10.39 7.06
N ASN A 112 -5.83 10.42 8.16
CA ASN A 112 -5.27 10.50 9.52
C ASN A 112 -4.43 9.28 9.85
N GLN A 113 -4.90 8.10 9.45
CA GLN A 113 -4.13 6.87 9.61
C GLN A 113 -2.82 6.93 8.81
N PHE A 114 -2.86 7.47 7.58
CA PHE A 114 -1.68 7.63 6.74
C PHE A 114 -0.68 8.62 7.33
N GLU A 115 -1.09 9.73 7.92
CA GLU A 115 -0.17 10.67 8.58
C GLU A 115 0.49 10.10 9.85
N ASN A 116 -0.11 9.09 10.48
CA ASN A 116 0.55 8.38 11.58
C ASN A 116 1.70 7.48 11.07
N TRP A 117 1.69 7.09 9.80
CA TRP A 117 2.71 6.21 9.20
C TRP A 117 3.72 6.96 8.34
N PHE A 118 3.26 8.01 7.64
CA PHE A 118 4.01 8.80 6.68
C PHE A 118 4.04 10.26 7.10
N ASP A 119 5.04 11.02 6.66
CA ASP A 119 4.99 12.47 6.83
C ASP A 119 3.87 13.11 5.99
N ALA A 120 3.45 14.31 6.40
CA ALA A 120 2.37 15.05 5.74
C ALA A 120 2.69 15.33 4.25
N GLU A 121 3.96 15.52 3.89
CA GLU A 121 4.37 15.73 2.50
C GLU A 121 4.05 14.50 1.64
N THR A 122 4.46 13.30 2.10
CA THR A 122 4.16 12.03 1.44
C THR A 122 2.66 11.82 1.28
N VAL A 123 1.87 12.11 2.32
CA VAL A 123 0.40 11.96 2.26
C VAL A 123 -0.23 12.95 1.29
N ASN A 124 0.25 14.20 1.25
CA ASN A 124 -0.24 15.22 0.32
C ASN A 124 0.09 14.91 -1.15
N LEU A 125 1.22 14.25 -1.41
CA LEU A 125 1.61 13.84 -2.77
C LEU A 125 0.79 12.66 -3.32
N LEU A 126 0.06 11.94 -2.47
CA LEU A 126 -0.80 10.85 -2.94
C LEU A 126 -1.92 11.39 -3.83
N PRO A 127 -2.15 10.81 -5.02
CA PRO A 127 -3.25 11.21 -5.88
C PRO A 127 -4.61 10.98 -5.21
N ASP A 128 -5.57 11.90 -5.39
CA ASP A 128 -6.95 11.73 -4.90
C ASP A 128 -7.55 10.38 -5.32
N ARG A 129 -7.26 9.94 -6.56
CA ARG A 129 -7.69 8.65 -7.10
C ARG A 129 -7.15 7.45 -6.30
N ALA A 130 -5.93 7.54 -5.79
CA ALA A 130 -5.31 6.45 -5.04
C ALA A 130 -6.07 6.22 -3.73
N ILE A 131 -6.28 7.31 -2.98
CA ILE A 131 -7.08 7.29 -1.74
C ILE A 131 -8.51 6.83 -2.03
N ALA A 132 -9.13 7.38 -3.08
CA ALA A 132 -10.49 7.02 -3.48
C ALA A 132 -10.65 5.52 -3.75
N HIS A 133 -9.72 4.91 -4.48
CA HIS A 133 -9.73 3.46 -4.75
C HIS A 133 -9.49 2.60 -3.51
N LEU A 134 -8.71 3.09 -2.54
CA LEU A 134 -8.43 2.38 -1.30
C LEU A 134 -9.65 2.31 -0.36
N VAL A 135 -10.48 3.36 -0.34
CA VAL A 135 -11.63 3.46 0.59
C VAL A 135 -13.00 3.41 -0.08
N GLY A 136 -13.05 3.17 -1.39
CA GLY A 136 -14.30 2.99 -2.14
C GLY A 136 -15.16 4.25 -2.19
N VAL A 137 -14.58 5.38 -2.57
CA VAL A 137 -15.28 6.66 -2.78
C VAL A 137 -14.92 7.28 -4.14
N LEU A 138 -15.54 8.41 -4.49
CA LEU A 138 -15.16 9.17 -5.68
C LEU A 138 -13.95 10.09 -5.38
N PRO A 139 -13.05 10.34 -6.35
CA PRO A 139 -11.93 11.27 -6.16
C PRO A 139 -12.36 12.69 -5.71
N MET A 140 -13.55 13.13 -6.12
CA MET A 140 -14.10 14.42 -5.69
C MET A 140 -14.41 14.49 -4.19
N THR A 141 -14.81 13.36 -3.59
CA THR A 141 -15.01 13.24 -2.13
C THR A 141 -13.68 13.43 -1.40
N VAL A 142 -12.59 12.86 -1.93
CA VAL A 142 -11.23 13.04 -1.37
C VAL A 142 -10.80 14.50 -1.44
N ARG A 143 -11.01 15.13 -2.60
CA ARG A 143 -10.69 16.54 -2.82
C ARG A 143 -11.45 17.48 -1.90
N GLU A 144 -12.69 17.15 -1.57
CA GLU A 144 -13.50 17.93 -0.64
C GLU A 144 -12.89 17.91 0.77
N VAL A 145 -12.57 16.73 1.30
CA VAL A 145 -11.93 16.58 2.62
C VAL A 145 -10.58 17.31 2.67
N ARG A 146 -9.75 17.13 1.64
CA ARG A 146 -8.45 17.81 1.54
C ARG A 146 -8.58 19.33 1.56
N ARG A 147 -9.58 19.89 0.87
CA ARG A 147 -9.82 21.34 0.81
C ARG A 147 -10.25 21.92 2.15
N LYS A 148 -11.03 21.18 2.94
CA LYS A 148 -11.47 21.62 4.27
C LYS A 148 -10.33 21.62 5.30
N GLY A 149 -9.23 20.90 5.03
CA GLY A 149 -8.15 20.72 6.00
C GLY A 149 -8.60 19.95 7.25
N GLU A 150 -9.72 19.23 7.16
CA GLU A 150 -10.34 18.49 8.26
C GLU A 150 -9.96 17.01 8.14
N TRP A 151 -8.69 16.69 8.38
CA TRP A 151 -8.18 15.33 8.52
C TRP A 151 -7.03 15.39 9.51
#